data_AF-A0A7C6XMG8-F1
#
_entry.id   AF-A0A7C6XMG8-F1
#
_cell.length_a   1.000
_cell.length_b   1.000
_cell.length_c   1.000
_cell.angle_alpha   90.00
_cell.angle_beta   90.00
_cell.angle_gamma   90.00
#
_symmetry.space_group_name_H-M   'P 1'
#
loop_
_entity.id
_entity.type
_entity.pdbx_description
1 polymer ?
#
loop_
_entity_poly.entity_id
_entity_poly.type
_entity_poly.pdbx_seq_one_letter_code
_entity_poly.pdbx_strand_id
1 'polypeptide(L)'
;MDQRVRELYDDEARAARLADLAEKWAHEIKLLSLLARASGASASVIRDEARQIDEVLGGPRSPSELPPVLGELLPGEQLKALREDLESKLVDDLPGDPPDRAAVLALAERHGLSGAAAEQVLTTLRREQSKRVAVFTHQNRTLIDSGVHVTTPAALTPPPPPRRPQGGRKFVAPGTVSVEVERRKKQIGDEAESWAVTAMTKTLLDLDYSARCQAIAALESMLDTYGFTGTATERVHGFARAATKADLDQETLIDRLTELLHVSAFADGFGFDVLGWLIDPAEADGGYPIALEVKAAAGSFFFSIGEWACAERMRATETARAAYAVLAVRRHPGTAVPAAMDLLIDPVQLCEDGKIDRDVDTYRMRYTVPTTSLQ
;
A
#
# COMPACT_ATOMS: atom_id res chain seq x y z
N MET A 1 -14.39 -32.40 17.70
CA MET A 1 -12.94 -32.64 17.83
C MET A 1 -12.33 -31.41 18.49
N ASP A 2 -11.43 -31.63 19.46
CA ASP A 2 -10.62 -30.59 20.08
C ASP A 2 -9.75 -29.87 19.02
N GLN A 3 -9.65 -28.55 19.10
CA GLN A 3 -8.91 -27.71 18.15
C GLN A 3 -7.44 -28.13 18.05
N ARG A 4 -6.82 -28.49 19.18
CA ARG A 4 -5.45 -29.01 19.22
C ARG A 4 -5.27 -30.30 18.44
N VAL A 5 -6.29 -31.14 18.41
CA VAL A 5 -6.27 -32.39 17.63
C VAL A 5 -6.44 -32.08 16.14
N ARG A 6 -7.19 -31.04 15.76
CA ARG A 6 -7.27 -30.61 14.36
C ARG A 6 -5.92 -30.06 13.88
N GLU A 7 -5.27 -29.20 14.67
CA GLU A 7 -3.95 -28.63 14.33
C GLU A 7 -2.84 -29.67 14.15
N LEU A 8 -2.99 -30.87 14.73
CA LEU A 8 -2.05 -31.98 14.60
C LEU A 8 -2.32 -32.89 13.38
N TYR A 9 -3.57 -33.03 12.95
CA TYR A 9 -3.98 -34.08 11.99
C TYR A 9 -4.66 -33.55 10.72
N ASP A 10 -5.04 -32.28 10.67
CA ASP A 10 -5.60 -31.60 9.50
C ASP A 10 -4.52 -30.70 8.86
N ASP A 11 -4.19 -30.96 7.59
CA ASP A 11 -3.08 -30.28 6.92
C ASP A 11 -3.31 -28.77 6.75
N GLU A 12 -4.57 -28.33 6.57
CA GLU A 12 -4.92 -26.91 6.43
C GLU A 12 -4.84 -26.22 7.79
N ALA A 13 -5.38 -26.85 8.84
CA ALA A 13 -5.27 -26.34 10.21
C ALA A 13 -3.80 -26.29 10.66
N ARG A 14 -2.99 -27.28 10.26
CA ARG A 14 -1.56 -27.33 10.53
C ARG A 14 -0.81 -26.18 9.87
N ALA A 15 -1.05 -25.96 8.57
CA ALA A 15 -0.42 -24.88 7.82
C ALA A 15 -0.80 -23.51 8.39
N ALA A 16 -2.08 -23.31 8.73
CA ALA A 16 -2.56 -22.08 9.35
C ALA A 16 -1.90 -21.84 10.72
N ARG A 17 -1.75 -22.90 11.54
CA ARG A 17 -1.09 -22.81 12.85
C ARG A 17 0.39 -22.48 12.75
N LEU A 18 1.13 -23.12 11.83
CA LEU A 18 2.53 -22.82 11.60
C LEU A 18 2.73 -21.38 11.10
N ALA A 19 1.86 -20.90 10.20
CA ALA A 19 1.90 -19.52 9.74
C ALA A 19 1.66 -18.51 10.87
N ASP A 20 0.68 -18.77 11.76
CA ASP A 20 0.43 -17.95 12.96
C ASP A 20 1.65 -17.90 13.88
N LEU A 21 2.28 -19.06 14.16
CA LEU A 21 3.48 -19.13 14.99
C LEU A 21 4.66 -18.40 14.34
N ALA A 22 4.88 -18.61 13.04
CA ALA A 22 5.94 -17.96 12.27
C ALA A 22 5.80 -16.44 12.32
N GLU A 23 4.58 -15.93 12.16
CA GLU A 23 4.32 -14.50 12.18
C GLU A 23 4.56 -13.88 13.56
N LYS A 24 4.16 -14.57 14.63
CA LYS A 24 4.43 -14.12 16.00
C LYS A 24 5.93 -14.10 16.28
N TRP A 25 6.68 -15.11 15.83
CA TRP A 25 8.13 -15.11 15.90
C TRP A 25 8.78 -14.01 15.08
N ALA A 26 8.32 -13.77 13.85
CA ALA A 26 8.79 -12.68 13.00
C ALA A 26 8.61 -11.31 13.68
N HIS A 27 7.49 -11.11 14.39
CA HIS A 27 7.25 -9.88 15.14
C HIS A 27 8.27 -9.66 16.28
N GLU A 28 8.61 -10.72 17.01
CA GLU A 28 9.61 -10.62 18.08
C GLU A 28 11.03 -10.49 17.52
N ILE A 29 11.38 -11.20 16.43
CA ILE A 29 12.66 -11.03 15.73
C ILE A 29 12.80 -9.59 15.22
N LYS A 30 11.73 -9.01 14.64
CA LYS A 30 11.73 -7.61 14.20
C LYS A 30 12.09 -6.66 15.35
N LEU A 31 11.49 -6.86 16.52
CA LEU A 31 11.80 -6.05 17.69
C LEU A 31 13.27 -6.20 18.09
N LEU A 32 13.80 -7.43 18.13
CA LEU A 32 15.21 -7.67 18.44
C LEU A 32 16.15 -7.03 17.42
N SER A 33 15.83 -7.10 16.13
CA SER A 33 16.59 -6.46 15.06
C SER A 33 16.60 -4.94 15.18
N LEU A 34 15.46 -4.34 15.52
CA LEU A 34 15.39 -2.91 15.79
C LEU A 34 16.19 -2.50 17.02
N LEU A 35 16.19 -3.32 18.07
CA LEU A 35 17.04 -3.11 19.24
C LEU A 35 18.53 -3.18 18.89
N ALA A 36 18.92 -4.14 18.05
CA ALA A 36 20.30 -4.31 17.62
C ALA A 36 20.78 -3.17 16.70
N ARG A 37 19.92 -2.69 15.80
CA ARG A 37 20.31 -1.79 14.69
C ARG A 37 19.99 -0.32 14.94
N ALA A 38 18.96 -0.02 15.74
CA ALA A 38 18.38 1.32 15.83
C ALA A 38 18.16 1.82 17.28
N SER A 39 18.68 1.12 18.28
CA SER A 39 18.58 1.57 19.68
C SER A 39 19.29 2.93 19.86
N GLY A 40 18.59 3.88 20.48
CA GLY A 40 19.07 5.27 20.64
C GLY A 40 19.08 6.11 19.37
N ALA A 41 18.66 5.57 18.23
CA ALA A 41 18.59 6.31 16.98
C ALA A 41 17.40 7.28 16.93
N SER A 42 17.38 8.15 15.91
CA SER A 42 16.24 9.02 15.66
C SER A 42 15.02 8.23 15.17
N ALA A 43 13.83 8.81 15.31
CA ALA A 43 12.61 8.21 14.80
C ALA A 43 12.66 7.95 13.28
N SER A 44 13.38 8.76 12.49
CA SER A 44 13.55 8.49 11.06
C SER A 44 14.31 7.19 10.81
N VAL A 45 15.41 6.97 11.52
CA VAL A 45 16.23 5.76 11.38
C VAL A 45 15.46 4.53 11.84
N ILE A 46 14.78 4.57 13.00
CA ILE A 46 13.95 3.45 13.48
C ILE A 46 12.91 3.03 12.43
N ARG A 47 12.32 3.99 11.71
CA ARG A 47 11.33 3.72 10.66
C ARG A 47 11.94 3.06 9.43
N ASP A 48 13.06 3.58 8.95
CA ASP A 48 13.73 3.03 7.77
C ASP A 48 14.28 1.63 8.05
N GLU A 49 14.80 1.40 9.27
CA GLU A 49 15.23 0.08 9.73
C GLU A 49 14.05 -0.90 9.87
N ALA A 50 12.93 -0.47 10.46
CA ALA A 50 11.74 -1.32 10.60
C ALA A 50 11.23 -1.80 9.24
N ARG A 51 11.30 -0.92 8.23
CA ARG A 51 10.93 -1.21 6.85
C ARG A 51 11.86 -2.24 6.21
N GLN A 52 13.18 -2.04 6.31
CA GLN A 52 14.15 -2.99 5.76
C GLN A 52 14.04 -4.36 6.43
N ILE A 53 13.79 -4.40 7.74
CA ILE A 53 13.59 -5.64 8.49
C ILE A 53 12.34 -6.37 8.00
N ASP A 54 11.23 -5.67 7.75
CA ASP A 54 10.02 -6.28 7.18
C ASP A 54 10.28 -6.88 5.79
N GLU A 55 11.10 -6.24 4.96
CA GLU A 55 11.49 -6.76 3.64
C GLU A 55 12.28 -8.06 3.74
N VAL A 56 13.21 -8.15 4.69
CA VAL A 56 14.02 -9.36 4.92
C VAL A 56 13.19 -10.48 5.56
N LEU A 57 12.30 -10.15 6.50
CA LEU A 57 11.41 -11.12 7.14
C LEU A 57 10.36 -11.70 6.17
N GLY A 58 9.87 -10.89 5.23
CA GLY A 58 8.88 -11.31 4.25
C GLY A 58 7.58 -11.81 4.88
N GLY A 59 7.06 -12.93 4.38
CA GLY A 59 5.85 -13.59 4.89
C GLY A 59 6.13 -15.05 5.22
N PRO A 60 6.76 -15.36 6.36
CA PRO A 60 7.17 -16.71 6.69
C PRO A 60 5.93 -17.59 6.91
N ARG A 61 5.93 -18.79 6.32
CA ARG A 61 4.83 -19.75 6.42
C ARG A 61 5.02 -20.74 7.57
N SER A 62 6.21 -20.79 8.13
CA SER A 62 6.56 -21.67 9.24
C SER A 62 7.74 -21.09 10.05
N PRO A 63 7.85 -21.37 11.36
CA PRO A 63 8.98 -20.92 12.16
C PRO A 63 10.34 -21.31 11.58
N SER A 64 10.44 -22.48 10.94
CA SER A 64 11.68 -22.98 10.32
C SER A 64 12.17 -22.20 9.10
N GLU A 65 11.36 -21.28 8.55
CA GLU A 65 11.76 -20.35 7.48
C GLU A 65 12.52 -19.12 7.99
N LEU A 66 12.52 -18.86 9.30
CA LEU A 66 13.15 -17.68 9.91
C LEU A 66 14.66 -17.80 10.19
N PRO A 67 15.23 -18.97 10.57
CA PRO A 67 16.67 -19.13 10.78
C PRO A 67 17.58 -18.59 9.67
N PRO A 68 17.32 -18.83 8.37
CA PRO A 68 18.20 -18.36 7.30
C PRO A 68 18.38 -16.84 7.25
N VAL A 69 17.39 -16.07 7.72
CA VAL A 69 17.43 -14.60 7.68
C VAL A 69 17.98 -13.97 8.96
N LEU A 70 18.18 -14.74 10.04
CA LEU A 70 18.66 -14.21 11.32
C LEU A 70 20.04 -13.56 11.23
N GLY A 71 20.92 -14.07 10.37
CA GLY A 71 22.26 -13.52 10.18
C GLY A 71 22.26 -12.08 9.64
N GLU A 72 21.32 -11.77 8.74
CA GLU A 72 21.11 -10.44 8.19
C GLU A 72 20.37 -9.52 9.17
N LEU A 73 19.37 -10.07 9.86
CA LEU A 73 18.50 -9.34 10.78
C LEU A 73 19.17 -8.96 12.11
N LEU A 74 20.07 -9.81 12.61
CA LEU A 74 20.83 -9.60 13.84
C LEU A 74 22.33 -9.64 13.52
N PRO A 75 22.89 -8.63 12.82
CA PRO A 75 24.26 -8.70 12.34
C PRO A 75 25.29 -8.57 13.47
N GLY A 76 26.46 -9.18 13.26
CA GLY A 76 27.63 -9.07 14.15
C GLY A 76 27.93 -10.33 14.98
N GLU A 77 29.21 -10.53 15.30
CA GLU A 77 29.68 -11.69 16.07
C GLU A 77 29.16 -11.70 17.51
N GLN A 78 28.95 -10.52 18.10
CA GLN A 78 28.45 -10.38 19.46
C GLN A 78 27.02 -10.93 19.64
N LEU A 79 26.24 -11.03 18.56
CA LEU A 79 24.88 -11.59 18.58
C LEU A 79 24.82 -13.04 18.11
N LYS A 80 25.96 -13.69 17.84
CA LYS A 80 25.99 -15.07 17.34
C LYS A 80 25.31 -16.06 18.28
N ALA A 81 25.62 -15.98 19.58
CA ALA A 81 25.00 -16.84 20.58
C ALA A 81 23.49 -16.59 20.72
N LEU A 82 23.03 -15.34 20.56
CA LEU A 82 21.60 -15.03 20.51
C LEU A 82 20.93 -15.68 19.30
N ARG A 83 21.57 -15.64 18.12
CA ARG A 83 21.04 -16.30 16.91
C ARG A 83 20.93 -17.80 17.13
N GLU A 84 21.97 -18.46 17.63
CA GLU A 84 21.96 -19.90 17.93
C GLU A 84 20.85 -20.28 18.93
N ASP A 85 20.64 -19.47 19.98
CA ASP A 85 19.55 -19.67 20.94
C ASP A 85 18.16 -19.50 20.30
N LEU A 86 18.00 -18.53 19.38
CA LEU A 86 16.76 -18.32 18.63
C LEU A 86 16.51 -19.45 17.63
N GLU A 87 17.52 -19.89 16.88
CA GLU A 87 17.43 -21.01 15.93
C GLU A 87 16.92 -22.28 16.61
N SER A 88 17.35 -22.55 17.85
CA SER A 88 16.87 -23.70 18.63
C SER A 88 15.37 -23.64 18.98
N LYS A 89 14.75 -22.45 18.89
CA LYS A 89 13.33 -22.20 19.19
C LYS A 89 12.47 -22.07 17.93
N LEU A 90 13.09 -21.77 16.79
CA LEU A 90 12.42 -21.57 15.50
C LEU A 90 12.28 -22.90 14.76
N VAL A 91 11.51 -23.80 15.36
CA VAL A 91 11.20 -25.13 14.84
C VAL A 91 9.71 -25.28 14.62
N ASP A 92 9.33 -26.13 13.67
CA ASP A 92 7.93 -26.41 13.34
C ASP A 92 7.32 -27.40 14.35
N ASP A 93 7.23 -26.96 15.60
CA ASP A 93 6.63 -27.72 16.70
C ASP A 93 5.13 -27.42 16.79
N LEU A 94 4.31 -28.48 16.85
CA LEU A 94 2.86 -28.40 16.83
C LEU A 94 2.24 -29.13 18.04
N PRO A 95 1.21 -28.54 18.68
CA PRO A 95 0.54 -27.28 18.31
C PRO A 95 1.37 -26.01 18.59
N GLY A 96 2.49 -26.13 19.30
CA GLY A 96 3.46 -25.05 19.58
C GLY A 96 2.90 -23.91 20.44
N ASP A 97 3.72 -23.34 21.31
CA ASP A 97 3.36 -22.12 22.04
C ASP A 97 3.90 -20.88 21.30
N PRO A 98 3.12 -19.78 21.24
CA PRO A 98 3.62 -18.53 20.67
C PRO A 98 4.78 -17.98 21.53
N PRO A 99 5.70 -17.20 20.94
CA PRO A 99 6.77 -16.58 21.70
C PRO A 99 6.23 -15.66 22.79
N ASP A 100 6.77 -15.78 24.00
CA ASP A 100 6.52 -14.85 25.09
C ASP A 100 7.51 -13.69 25.02
N ARG A 101 7.00 -12.46 24.86
CA ARG A 101 7.84 -11.26 24.71
C ARG A 101 8.77 -11.05 25.89
N ALA A 102 8.31 -11.27 27.12
CA ALA A 102 9.15 -11.07 28.30
C ALA A 102 10.33 -12.06 28.30
N ALA A 103 10.08 -13.32 27.96
CA ALA A 103 11.12 -14.33 27.80
C ALA A 103 12.08 -14.02 26.64
N VAL A 104 11.58 -13.51 25.51
CA VAL A 104 12.41 -13.13 24.36
C VAL A 104 13.31 -11.94 24.70
N LEU A 105 12.79 -10.90 25.35
CA LEU A 105 13.58 -9.75 25.78
C LEU A 105 14.60 -10.15 26.85
N ALA A 106 14.23 -11.00 27.81
CA ALA A 106 15.18 -11.53 28.80
C ALA A 106 16.30 -12.36 28.14
N LEU A 107 15.98 -13.14 27.10
CA LEU A 107 16.98 -13.83 26.30
C LEU A 107 17.92 -12.82 25.63
N ALA A 108 17.39 -11.77 25.00
CA ALA A 108 18.16 -10.74 24.32
C ALA A 108 19.08 -9.95 25.28
N GLU A 109 18.62 -9.65 26.50
CA GLU A 109 19.41 -8.97 27.54
C GLU A 109 20.64 -9.78 27.97
N ARG A 110 20.52 -11.11 28.08
CA ARG A 110 21.68 -11.98 28.35
C ARG A 110 22.77 -11.89 27.28
N HIS A 111 22.40 -11.47 26.08
CA HIS A 111 23.27 -11.31 24.93
C HIS A 111 23.55 -9.83 24.59
N GLY A 112 23.31 -8.92 25.53
CA GLY A 112 23.73 -7.52 25.44
C GLY A 112 22.76 -6.56 24.73
N LEU A 113 21.55 -7.01 24.37
CA LEU A 113 20.50 -6.12 23.87
C LEU A 113 19.65 -5.61 25.03
N SER A 114 19.70 -4.31 25.29
CA SER A 114 18.96 -3.70 26.40
C SER A 114 17.44 -3.72 26.16
N GLY A 115 16.71 -4.46 27.00
CA GLY A 115 15.24 -4.46 26.98
C GLY A 115 14.64 -3.10 27.32
N ALA A 116 15.36 -2.25 28.05
CA ALA A 116 14.93 -0.88 28.36
C ALA A 116 14.75 0.00 27.12
N ALA A 117 15.45 -0.29 26.01
CA ALA A 117 15.29 0.41 24.74
C ALA A 117 14.05 -0.06 23.95
N ALA A 118 13.44 -1.20 24.32
CA ALA A 118 12.31 -1.77 23.60
C ALA A 118 11.08 -0.87 23.68
N GLU A 119 10.82 -0.28 24.85
CA GLU A 119 9.72 0.66 25.05
C GLU A 119 9.85 1.89 24.16
N GLN A 120 11.06 2.42 23.99
CA GLN A 120 11.31 3.58 23.12
C GLN A 120 11.01 3.26 21.65
N VAL A 121 11.50 2.12 21.16
CA VAL A 121 11.24 1.66 19.79
C VAL A 121 9.74 1.46 19.56
N LEU A 122 9.08 0.72 20.46
CA LEU A 122 7.64 0.45 20.36
C LEU A 122 6.81 1.73 20.43
N THR A 123 7.15 2.67 21.32
CA THR A 123 6.48 3.97 21.42
C THR A 123 6.66 4.78 20.14
N THR A 124 7.84 4.73 19.52
CA THR A 124 8.11 5.40 18.26
C THR A 124 7.23 4.84 17.14
N LEU A 125 7.14 3.51 17.01
CA LEU A 125 6.30 2.87 16.00
C LEU A 125 4.80 3.17 16.22
N ARG A 126 4.31 3.05 17.46
CA ARG A 126 2.92 3.38 17.80
C ARG A 126 2.57 4.83 17.50
N ARG A 127 3.48 5.78 17.76
CA ARG A 127 3.26 7.20 17.48
C ARG A 127 3.04 7.46 15.99
N GLU A 128 3.73 6.74 15.11
CA GLU A 128 3.57 6.88 13.67
C GLU A 128 2.25 6.29 13.19
N GLN A 129 1.89 5.10 13.69
CA GLN A 129 0.55 4.53 13.48
C GLN A 129 -0.54 5.53 13.90
N SER A 130 -0.42 6.08 15.11
CA SER A 130 -1.36 7.09 15.62
C SER A 130 -1.45 8.32 14.73
N LYS A 131 -0.32 8.78 14.15
CA LYS A 131 -0.31 9.91 13.22
C LYS A 131 -1.05 9.58 11.92
N ARG A 132 -0.79 8.41 11.31
CA ARG A 132 -1.49 7.99 10.08
C ARG A 132 -2.99 7.87 10.31
N VAL A 133 -3.38 7.24 11.42
CA VAL A 133 -4.80 7.14 11.83
C VAL A 133 -5.41 8.52 12.06
N ALA A 134 -4.69 9.45 12.69
CA ALA A 134 -5.17 10.82 12.89
C ALA A 134 -5.34 11.59 11.57
N VAL A 135 -4.39 11.45 10.63
CA VAL A 135 -4.50 12.03 9.28
C VAL A 135 -5.70 11.47 8.56
N PHE A 136 -5.84 10.13 8.51
CA PHE A 136 -6.99 9.47 7.92
C PHE A 136 -8.30 9.96 8.54
N THR A 137 -8.41 9.97 9.87
CA THR A 137 -9.63 10.37 10.57
C THR A 137 -10.03 11.80 10.26
N HIS A 138 -9.05 12.72 10.26
CA HIS A 138 -9.28 14.13 9.93
C HIS A 138 -9.70 14.31 8.47
N GLN A 139 -8.98 13.69 7.54
CA GLN A 139 -9.26 13.80 6.11
C GLN A 139 -10.60 13.14 5.75
N ASN A 140 -10.88 11.96 6.28
CA ASN A 140 -12.13 11.25 6.04
C ASN A 140 -13.33 12.09 6.47
N ARG A 141 -13.27 12.65 7.69
CA ARG A 141 -14.29 13.58 8.17
C ARG A 141 -14.43 14.79 7.25
N THR A 142 -13.32 15.36 6.79
CA THR A 142 -13.35 16.52 5.89
C THR A 142 -13.99 16.20 4.54
N LEU A 143 -13.72 15.02 3.96
CA LEU A 143 -14.35 14.57 2.71
C LEU A 143 -15.87 14.41 2.89
N ILE A 144 -16.30 13.80 4.01
CA ILE A 144 -17.71 13.63 4.38
C ILE A 144 -18.38 15.00 4.55
N ASP A 145 -17.81 15.88 5.38
CA ASP A 145 -18.35 17.20 5.68
C ASP A 145 -18.44 18.09 4.42
N SER A 146 -17.55 17.86 3.44
CA SER A 146 -17.53 18.58 2.16
C SER A 146 -18.34 17.91 1.05
N GLY A 147 -18.91 16.72 1.29
CA GLY A 147 -19.64 15.94 0.28
C GLY A 147 -18.78 15.50 -0.92
N VAL A 148 -17.47 15.38 -0.73
CA VAL A 148 -16.54 15.02 -1.81
C VAL A 148 -16.37 13.51 -1.86
N HIS A 149 -16.67 12.94 -3.02
CA HIS A 149 -16.52 11.53 -3.32
C HIS A 149 -15.70 11.32 -4.59
N VAL A 150 -15.05 10.17 -4.68
CA VAL A 150 -14.44 9.72 -5.94
C VAL A 150 -15.57 9.37 -6.90
N THR A 151 -15.63 10.06 -8.04
CA THR A 151 -16.70 9.86 -9.03
C THR A 151 -16.13 9.88 -10.43
N THR A 152 -16.65 9.04 -11.32
CA THR A 152 -16.38 9.16 -12.76
C THR A 152 -17.32 10.22 -13.33
N PRO A 153 -16.80 11.34 -13.86
CA PRO A 153 -17.67 12.33 -14.48
C PRO A 153 -18.50 11.76 -15.64
N ALA A 154 -19.79 12.10 -15.71
CA ALA A 154 -20.71 11.57 -16.72
C ALA A 154 -20.24 11.85 -18.17
N ALA A 155 -19.62 13.00 -18.42
CA ALA A 155 -19.05 13.34 -19.73
C ALA A 155 -17.81 12.49 -20.10
N LEU A 156 -17.24 11.78 -19.13
CA LEU A 156 -16.03 10.98 -19.22
C LEU A 156 -16.30 9.48 -19.00
N THR A 157 -17.56 9.05 -19.05
CA THR A 157 -17.91 7.63 -19.02
C THR A 157 -17.53 6.98 -20.37
N PRO A 158 -16.80 5.85 -20.39
CA PRO A 158 -16.44 5.17 -21.65
C PRO A 158 -17.65 4.49 -22.33
N PRO A 159 -17.87 4.62 -23.65
CA PRO A 159 -18.75 3.76 -24.46
C PRO A 159 -17.98 2.51 -24.99
N PRO A 160 -18.67 1.47 -25.52
CA PRO A 160 -18.02 0.25 -26.05
C PRO A 160 -17.21 0.51 -27.34
N PRO A 161 -16.22 -0.35 -27.69
CA PRO A 161 -15.03 0.04 -28.47
C PRO A 161 -15.27 0.07 -30.00
N PRO A 162 -14.58 0.95 -30.78
CA PRO A 162 -13.38 0.49 -31.52
C PRO A 162 -12.27 1.53 -31.97
N ARG A 163 -11.05 0.98 -32.14
CA ARG A 163 -9.86 1.17 -33.04
C ARG A 163 -9.11 2.53 -33.26
N ARG A 164 -7.78 2.40 -33.08
CA ARG A 164 -6.63 3.36 -33.16
C ARG A 164 -6.27 3.99 -34.52
N PRO A 165 -5.60 5.15 -34.47
CA PRO A 165 -4.44 5.47 -35.32
C PRO A 165 -3.15 5.83 -34.55
N GLN A 166 -1.98 5.64 -35.19
CA GLN A 166 -0.62 5.89 -34.66
C GLN A 166 -0.03 7.24 -35.13
N GLY A 167 0.80 7.88 -34.30
CA GLY A 167 1.62 9.06 -34.66
C GLY A 167 2.90 9.18 -33.82
N GLY A 168 4.03 9.52 -34.48
CA GLY A 168 5.40 9.49 -33.94
C GLY A 168 5.86 10.72 -33.13
N ARG A 169 6.98 10.55 -32.41
CA ARG A 169 7.53 11.47 -31.39
C ARG A 169 8.63 12.42 -31.93
N LYS A 170 8.78 13.60 -31.33
CA LYS A 170 10.01 14.44 -31.36
C LYS A 170 10.41 14.88 -29.93
N PHE A 171 11.71 15.15 -29.75
CA PHE A 171 12.39 15.36 -28.46
C PHE A 171 12.20 16.78 -27.89
N VAL A 172 12.04 16.89 -26.56
CA VAL A 172 11.92 18.16 -25.82
C VAL A 172 13.06 18.31 -24.81
N ALA A 173 13.66 19.50 -24.75
CA ALA A 173 14.79 19.80 -23.88
C ALA A 173 14.35 20.17 -22.44
N PRO A 174 15.17 19.87 -21.40
CA PRO A 174 14.85 20.19 -20.01
C PRO A 174 14.93 21.71 -19.75
N GLY A 175 13.92 22.27 -19.08
CA GLY A 175 13.96 23.61 -18.52
C GLY A 175 14.31 23.58 -17.03
N THR A 176 15.09 24.55 -16.57
CA THR A 176 15.50 24.67 -15.15
C THR A 176 14.37 25.31 -14.34
N VAL A 177 13.79 24.57 -13.39
CA VAL A 177 12.77 25.06 -12.44
C VAL A 177 13.45 25.37 -11.11
N SER A 178 12.96 26.38 -10.36
CA SER A 178 13.54 26.69 -9.05
C SER A 178 13.18 25.63 -8.00
N VAL A 179 14.11 25.35 -7.08
CA VAL A 179 13.97 24.36 -5.99
C VAL A 179 12.73 24.62 -5.12
N GLU A 180 12.36 25.88 -4.91
CA GLU A 180 11.17 26.25 -4.14
C GLU A 180 9.86 25.84 -4.86
N VAL A 181 9.82 26.01 -6.18
CA VAL A 181 8.67 25.59 -7.00
C VAL A 181 8.58 24.07 -7.05
N GLU A 182 9.71 23.36 -7.14
CA GLU A 182 9.74 21.89 -7.07
C GLU A 182 9.24 21.38 -5.72
N ARG A 183 9.71 21.96 -4.61
CA ARG A 183 9.25 21.60 -3.27
C ARG A 183 7.75 21.82 -3.09
N ARG A 184 7.22 22.96 -3.58
CA ARG A 184 5.79 23.26 -3.51
C ARG A 184 4.97 22.31 -4.38
N LYS A 185 5.45 21.97 -5.58
CA LYS A 185 4.80 20.98 -6.45
C LYS A 185 4.75 19.61 -5.79
N LYS A 186 5.86 19.17 -5.19
CA LYS A 186 5.93 17.91 -4.45
C LYS A 186 4.92 17.90 -3.31
N GLN A 187 4.90 18.94 -2.47
CA GLN A 187 3.94 19.02 -1.37
C GLN A 187 2.48 18.94 -1.84
N ILE A 188 2.13 19.60 -2.95
CA ILE A 188 0.77 19.53 -3.52
C ILE A 188 0.44 18.12 -4.04
N GLY A 189 1.43 17.42 -4.59
CA GLY A 189 1.33 16.01 -5.00
C GLY A 189 1.12 15.09 -3.80
N ASP A 190 2.01 15.16 -2.80
CA ASP A 190 1.93 14.38 -1.56
C ASP A 190 0.57 14.59 -0.84
N GLU A 191 0.06 15.83 -0.82
CA GLU A 191 -1.27 16.15 -0.29
C GLU A 191 -2.39 15.48 -1.11
N ALA A 192 -2.34 15.51 -2.44
CA ALA A 192 -3.33 14.87 -3.30
C ALA A 192 -3.33 13.34 -3.13
N GLU A 193 -2.16 12.70 -3.08
CA GLU A 193 -2.02 11.27 -2.78
C GLU A 193 -2.63 10.93 -1.43
N SER A 194 -2.34 11.72 -0.38
CA SER A 194 -2.92 11.49 0.95
C SER A 194 -4.46 11.50 0.94
N TRP A 195 -5.09 12.41 0.19
CA TRP A 195 -6.55 12.42 0.05
C TRP A 195 -7.08 11.20 -0.72
N ALA A 196 -6.38 10.77 -1.77
CA ALA A 196 -6.71 9.57 -2.54
C ALA A 196 -6.65 8.30 -1.68
N VAL A 197 -5.58 8.13 -0.92
CA VAL A 197 -5.41 6.99 0.01
C VAL A 197 -6.51 6.98 1.05
N THR A 198 -6.86 8.15 1.63
CA THR A 198 -7.99 8.24 2.57
C THR A 198 -9.30 7.80 1.94
N ALA A 199 -9.60 8.25 0.72
CA ALA A 199 -10.82 7.86 0.03
C ALA A 199 -10.88 6.35 -0.23
N MET A 200 -9.80 5.73 -0.72
CA MET A 200 -9.74 4.29 -0.97
C MET A 200 -9.76 3.46 0.31
N THR A 201 -9.10 3.93 1.37
CA THR A 201 -9.11 3.30 2.69
C THR A 201 -10.53 3.28 3.25
N LYS A 202 -11.27 4.39 3.15
CA LYS A 202 -12.68 4.43 3.52
C LYS A 202 -13.52 3.42 2.74
N THR A 203 -13.33 3.33 1.42
CA THR A 203 -14.07 2.36 0.60
C THR A 203 -13.91 0.94 1.11
N LEU A 204 -12.69 0.51 1.47
CA LEU A 204 -12.47 -0.82 2.03
C LEU A 204 -13.00 -0.98 3.47
N LEU A 205 -12.98 0.08 4.28
CA LEU A 205 -13.52 0.07 5.64
C LEU A 205 -15.05 -0.02 5.68
N ASP A 206 -15.73 0.49 4.64
CA ASP A 206 -17.19 0.41 4.52
C ASP A 206 -17.66 -1.00 4.13
N LEU A 207 -16.76 -1.86 3.63
CA LEU A 207 -17.04 -3.27 3.37
C LEU A 207 -17.03 -4.09 4.67
N ASP A 208 -17.85 -5.13 4.72
CA ASP A 208 -17.71 -6.15 5.76
C ASP A 208 -16.37 -6.89 5.66
N TYR A 209 -16.02 -7.67 6.69
CA TYR A 209 -14.76 -8.38 6.74
C TYR A 209 -14.54 -9.31 5.53
N SER A 210 -15.56 -10.07 5.13
CA SER A 210 -15.44 -11.04 4.04
C SER A 210 -15.24 -10.34 2.70
N ALA A 211 -16.07 -9.35 2.41
CA ALA A 211 -15.96 -8.56 1.18
C ALA A 211 -14.64 -7.78 1.12
N ARG A 212 -14.16 -7.25 2.25
CA ARG A 212 -12.85 -6.58 2.33
C ARG A 212 -11.71 -7.56 2.04
N CYS A 213 -11.72 -8.76 2.61
CA CYS A 213 -10.71 -9.77 2.32
C CYS A 213 -10.70 -10.17 0.84
N GLN A 214 -11.87 -10.33 0.23
CA GLN A 214 -12.00 -10.60 -1.21
C GLN A 214 -11.47 -9.45 -2.07
N ALA A 215 -11.81 -8.21 -1.73
CA ALA A 215 -11.31 -7.02 -2.41
C ALA A 215 -9.78 -6.92 -2.32
N ILE A 216 -9.19 -7.19 -1.16
CA ILE A 216 -7.73 -7.21 -0.97
C ILE A 216 -7.08 -8.32 -1.80
N ALA A 217 -7.65 -9.52 -1.81
CA ALA A 217 -7.13 -10.62 -2.64
C ALA A 217 -7.22 -10.31 -4.14
N ALA A 218 -8.28 -9.63 -4.59
CA ALA A 218 -8.44 -9.19 -5.97
C ALA A 218 -7.43 -8.08 -6.34
N LEU A 219 -7.10 -7.18 -5.41
CA LEU A 219 -6.03 -6.18 -5.59
C LEU A 219 -4.67 -6.86 -5.78
N GLU A 220 -4.34 -7.86 -4.97
CA GLU A 220 -3.12 -8.65 -5.13
C GLU A 220 -3.09 -9.39 -6.48
N SER A 221 -4.19 -10.10 -6.80
CA SER A 221 -4.31 -10.86 -8.04
C SER A 221 -4.21 -9.96 -9.29
N MET A 222 -4.66 -8.70 -9.20
CA MET A 222 -4.48 -7.72 -10.28
C MET A 222 -3.00 -7.47 -10.55
N LEU A 223 -2.17 -7.30 -9.52
CA LEU A 223 -0.73 -7.08 -9.69
C LEU A 223 -0.07 -8.27 -10.39
N ASP A 224 -0.39 -9.48 -9.97
CA ASP A 224 0.11 -10.71 -10.60
C ASP A 224 -0.32 -10.82 -12.07
N THR A 225 -1.60 -10.53 -12.34
CA THR A 225 -2.18 -10.59 -13.69
C THR A 225 -1.47 -9.67 -14.68
N TYR A 226 -1.05 -8.49 -14.23
CA TYR A 226 -0.33 -7.51 -15.06
C TYR A 226 1.19 -7.61 -14.97
N GLY A 227 1.70 -8.69 -14.36
CA GLY A 227 3.12 -9.05 -14.34
C GLY A 227 3.98 -8.13 -13.49
N PHE A 228 3.41 -7.53 -12.44
CA PHE A 228 4.21 -6.86 -11.41
C PHE A 228 4.92 -7.92 -10.57
N THR A 229 6.23 -7.75 -10.36
CA THR A 229 7.08 -8.71 -9.65
C THR A 229 8.18 -7.99 -8.88
N GLY A 230 8.94 -8.73 -8.08
CA GLY A 230 10.07 -8.21 -7.30
C GLY A 230 9.66 -7.69 -5.93
N THR A 231 10.65 -7.18 -5.19
CA THR A 231 10.56 -6.86 -3.76
C THR A 231 9.42 -5.90 -3.43
N ALA A 232 9.15 -4.92 -4.30
CA ALA A 232 8.08 -3.97 -4.11
C ALA A 232 6.69 -4.64 -4.19
N THR A 233 6.52 -5.63 -5.07
CA THR A 233 5.27 -6.41 -5.20
C THR A 233 5.11 -7.36 -4.02
N GLU A 234 6.18 -8.05 -3.63
CA GLU A 234 6.22 -8.91 -2.43
C GLU A 234 5.82 -8.14 -1.15
N ARG A 235 6.22 -6.88 -1.09
CA ARG A 235 5.85 -5.99 0.01
C ARG A 235 4.37 -5.61 0.02
N VAL A 236 3.77 -5.34 -1.13
CA VAL A 236 2.30 -5.17 -1.24
C VAL A 236 1.59 -6.42 -0.71
N HIS A 237 2.03 -7.62 -1.11
CA HIS A 237 1.47 -8.88 -0.59
C HIS A 237 1.63 -9.02 0.93
N GLY A 238 2.75 -8.55 1.49
CA GLY A 238 2.95 -8.46 2.94
C GLY A 238 1.91 -7.57 3.62
N PHE A 239 1.66 -6.38 3.08
CA PHE A 239 0.63 -5.47 3.60
C PHE A 239 -0.79 -6.03 3.45
N ALA A 240 -1.08 -6.72 2.35
CA ALA A 240 -2.37 -7.36 2.12
C ALA A 240 -2.65 -8.46 3.17
N ARG A 241 -1.68 -9.34 3.43
CA ARG A 241 -1.78 -10.32 4.53
C ARG A 241 -1.97 -9.64 5.88
N ALA A 242 -1.23 -8.57 6.16
CA ALA A 242 -1.35 -7.84 7.41
C ALA A 242 -2.73 -7.19 7.59
N ALA A 243 -3.34 -6.68 6.50
CA ALA A 243 -4.66 -6.04 6.50
C ALA A 243 -5.83 -7.03 6.55
N THR A 244 -5.61 -8.31 6.25
CA THR A 244 -6.63 -9.37 6.24
C THR A 244 -6.63 -10.24 7.49
N LYS A 245 -5.82 -9.91 8.50
CA LYS A 245 -5.86 -10.62 9.78
C LYS A 245 -7.21 -10.48 10.46
N ALA A 246 -7.63 -11.56 11.12
CA ALA A 246 -8.78 -11.54 12.00
C ALA A 246 -8.53 -10.62 13.22
N ASP A 247 -9.62 -10.08 13.79
CA ASP A 247 -9.64 -9.36 15.07
C ASP A 247 -8.72 -8.14 15.19
N LEU A 248 -8.39 -7.49 14.06
CA LEU A 248 -7.71 -6.20 14.09
C LEU A 248 -8.60 -5.13 14.74
N ASP A 249 -8.05 -4.37 15.68
CA ASP A 249 -8.68 -3.13 16.11
C ASP A 249 -8.74 -2.11 14.95
N GLN A 250 -9.63 -1.14 15.07
CA GLN A 250 -9.89 -0.19 13.99
C GLN A 250 -8.67 0.66 13.62
N GLU A 251 -7.84 1.06 14.60
CA GLU A 251 -6.66 1.88 14.33
C GLU A 251 -5.61 1.07 13.56
N THR A 252 -5.40 -0.18 13.96
CA THR A 252 -4.51 -1.11 13.26
C THR A 252 -5.03 -1.42 11.86
N LEU A 253 -6.33 -1.65 11.68
CA LEU A 253 -6.91 -1.89 10.36
C LEU A 253 -6.73 -0.67 9.43
N ILE A 254 -7.01 0.55 9.91
CA ILE A 254 -6.78 1.79 9.14
C ILE A 254 -5.31 1.89 8.70
N ASP A 255 -4.39 1.63 9.62
CA ASP A 255 -2.95 1.72 9.37
C ASP A 255 -2.51 0.73 8.29
N ARG A 256 -2.92 -0.54 8.39
CA ARG A 256 -2.57 -1.58 7.42
C ARG A 256 -3.19 -1.35 6.05
N LEU A 257 -4.44 -0.89 5.98
CA LEU A 257 -5.07 -0.53 4.72
C LEU A 257 -4.35 0.67 4.08
N THR A 258 -3.95 1.67 4.86
CA THR A 258 -3.19 2.82 4.34
C THR A 258 -1.84 2.37 3.76
N GLU A 259 -1.12 1.47 4.45
CA GLU A 259 0.15 0.90 3.97
C GLU A 259 -0.01 0.07 2.70
N LEU A 260 -1.07 -0.76 2.63
CA LEU A 260 -1.40 -1.56 1.46
C LEU A 260 -1.68 -0.68 0.23
N LEU A 261 -2.48 0.36 0.41
CA LEU A 261 -3.02 1.14 -0.70
C LEU A 261 -2.04 2.20 -1.21
N HIS A 262 -1.11 2.72 -0.40
CA HIS A 262 -0.19 3.80 -0.79
C HIS A 262 1.15 3.27 -1.33
N VAL A 263 1.14 2.81 -2.59
CA VAL A 263 2.29 2.14 -3.21
C VAL A 263 3.46 3.09 -3.48
N SER A 264 3.20 4.32 -3.94
CA SER A 264 4.25 5.34 -4.16
C SER A 264 5.02 5.71 -2.88
N ALA A 265 4.46 5.47 -1.69
CA ALA A 265 5.18 5.71 -0.43
C ALA A 265 6.42 4.84 -0.25
N PHE A 266 6.54 3.75 -1.01
CA PHE A 266 7.68 2.84 -0.94
C PHE A 266 8.22 2.35 -2.28
N ALA A 267 7.54 2.61 -3.40
CA ALA A 267 8.02 2.21 -4.72
C ALA A 267 7.47 3.10 -5.85
N ASP A 268 8.33 3.98 -6.39
CA ASP A 268 8.01 4.82 -7.55
C ASP A 268 7.92 4.01 -8.88
N GLY A 269 8.37 2.76 -8.88
CA GLY A 269 8.54 1.94 -10.09
C GLY A 269 7.26 1.32 -10.66
N PHE A 270 6.13 1.42 -9.98
CA PHE A 270 4.87 0.80 -10.44
C PHE A 270 4.23 1.55 -11.62
N GLY A 271 4.42 2.86 -11.71
CA GLY A 271 3.72 3.72 -12.67
C GLY A 271 2.28 4.06 -12.28
N PHE A 272 1.94 3.88 -11.00
CA PHE A 272 0.74 4.36 -10.31
C PHE A 272 1.07 4.59 -8.83
N ASP A 273 0.28 5.42 -8.14
CA ASP A 273 0.54 5.81 -6.76
C ASP A 273 -0.25 4.99 -5.74
N VAL A 274 -1.50 4.67 -6.07
CA VAL A 274 -2.49 4.13 -5.13
C VAL A 274 -3.18 2.90 -5.70
N LEU A 275 -3.39 1.87 -4.87
CA LEU A 275 -4.31 0.78 -5.16
C LEU A 275 -5.71 1.15 -4.65
N GLY A 276 -6.75 0.77 -5.37
CA GLY A 276 -8.13 1.12 -5.04
C GLY A 276 -9.12 0.02 -5.36
N TRP A 277 -10.23 0.02 -4.64
CA TRP A 277 -11.41 -0.80 -4.95
C TRP A 277 -12.53 0.12 -5.41
N LEU A 278 -13.07 -0.12 -6.60
CA LEU A 278 -14.22 0.62 -7.11
C LEU A 278 -15.49 -0.18 -6.89
N ILE A 279 -16.44 0.40 -6.15
CA ILE A 279 -17.75 -0.19 -5.94
C ILE A 279 -18.54 -0.13 -7.24
N ASP A 280 -18.99 -1.30 -7.71
CA ASP A 280 -19.83 -1.45 -8.88
C ASP A 280 -20.85 -2.57 -8.61
N PRO A 281 -22.12 -2.24 -8.35
CA PRO A 281 -23.15 -3.24 -8.10
C PRO A 281 -23.42 -4.20 -9.27
N ALA A 282 -22.93 -3.89 -10.48
CA ALA A 282 -23.02 -4.79 -11.62
C ALA A 282 -21.97 -5.91 -11.57
N GLU A 283 -20.92 -5.77 -10.75
CA GLU A 283 -19.89 -6.78 -10.57
C GLU A 283 -20.33 -7.83 -9.52
N ALA A 284 -19.94 -9.08 -9.75
CA ALA A 284 -20.32 -10.20 -8.89
C ALA A 284 -19.84 -9.99 -7.43
N ASP A 285 -18.65 -9.42 -7.27
CA ASP A 285 -18.03 -9.15 -5.97
C ASP A 285 -18.39 -7.75 -5.43
N GLY A 286 -19.37 -7.06 -6.06
CA GLY A 286 -19.81 -5.70 -5.69
C GLY A 286 -18.82 -4.59 -6.05
N GLY A 287 -17.73 -4.92 -6.75
CA GLY A 287 -16.72 -3.99 -7.21
C GLY A 287 -15.57 -4.66 -7.95
N TYR A 288 -14.52 -3.90 -8.24
CA TYR A 288 -13.33 -4.41 -8.92
C TYR A 288 -12.04 -3.64 -8.53
N PRO A 289 -10.86 -4.28 -8.64
CA PRO A 289 -9.59 -3.65 -8.28
C PRO A 289 -9.16 -2.64 -9.35
N ILE A 290 -8.49 -1.56 -8.93
CA ILE A 290 -7.94 -0.56 -9.84
C ILE A 290 -6.60 0.00 -9.33
N ALA A 291 -5.68 0.25 -10.26
CA ALA A 291 -4.48 1.05 -10.04
C ALA A 291 -4.76 2.53 -10.36
N LEU A 292 -4.41 3.42 -9.43
CA LEU A 292 -4.70 4.84 -9.50
C LEU A 292 -3.41 5.66 -9.56
N GLU A 293 -3.23 6.39 -10.64
CA GLU A 293 -2.29 7.51 -10.68
C GLU A 293 -2.98 8.76 -10.16
N VAL A 294 -2.42 9.39 -9.13
CA VAL A 294 -3.03 10.52 -8.46
C VAL A 294 -2.43 11.81 -8.98
N LYS A 295 -3.28 12.71 -9.49
CA LYS A 295 -2.84 14.01 -10.01
C LYS A 295 -3.57 15.14 -9.29
N ALA A 296 -2.81 16.05 -8.69
CA ALA A 296 -3.33 17.36 -8.33
C ALA A 296 -3.63 18.13 -9.63
N ALA A 297 -4.92 18.24 -9.97
CA ALA A 297 -5.34 18.72 -11.28
C ALA A 297 -6.28 19.93 -11.16
N ALA A 298 -6.16 20.84 -12.12
CA ALA A 298 -7.12 21.94 -12.35
C ALA A 298 -7.58 21.91 -13.81
N GLY A 299 -8.06 20.75 -14.27
CA GLY A 299 -8.40 20.49 -15.68
C GLY A 299 -7.21 20.15 -16.58
N SER A 300 -5.99 20.11 -16.02
CA SER A 300 -4.83 19.55 -16.70
C SER A 300 -3.81 18.97 -15.71
N PHE A 301 -3.05 17.99 -16.16
CA PHE A 301 -1.98 17.35 -15.39
C PHE A 301 -0.87 16.85 -16.34
N PHE A 302 0.30 16.55 -15.79
CA PHE A 302 1.37 15.87 -16.53
C PHE A 302 1.27 14.38 -16.32
N PHE A 303 1.47 13.60 -17.38
CA PHE A 303 1.34 12.15 -17.35
C PHE A 303 2.54 11.51 -18.05
N SER A 304 3.44 10.91 -17.27
CA SER A 304 4.76 10.51 -17.75
C SER A 304 4.71 9.36 -18.77
N ILE A 305 5.82 9.10 -19.46
CA ILE A 305 5.92 7.98 -20.39
C ILE A 305 5.72 6.64 -19.66
N GLY A 306 6.25 6.52 -18.44
CA GLY A 306 6.11 5.32 -17.62
C GLY A 306 4.66 5.07 -17.20
N GLU A 307 4.00 6.12 -16.72
CA GLU A 307 2.56 6.10 -16.40
C GLU A 307 1.72 5.72 -17.62
N TRP A 308 2.01 6.31 -18.80
CA TRP A 308 1.31 5.96 -20.04
C TRP A 308 1.51 4.50 -20.45
N ALA A 309 2.75 4.00 -20.38
CA ALA A 309 3.04 2.60 -20.70
C ALA A 309 2.32 1.65 -19.73
N CYS A 310 2.22 2.02 -18.46
CA CYS A 310 1.46 1.26 -17.46
C CYS A 310 -0.04 1.27 -17.78
N ALA A 311 -0.61 2.45 -18.09
CA ALA A 311 -2.00 2.58 -18.51
C ALA A 311 -2.32 1.77 -19.77
N GLU A 312 -1.41 1.74 -20.76
CA GLU A 312 -1.57 0.91 -21.97
C GLU A 312 -1.55 -0.58 -21.66
N ARG A 313 -0.72 -1.03 -20.71
CA ARG A 313 -0.67 -2.42 -20.27
C ARG A 313 -1.96 -2.84 -19.54
N MET A 314 -2.59 -1.91 -18.83
CA MET A 314 -3.76 -2.15 -17.96
C MET A 314 -5.09 -1.63 -18.53
N ARG A 315 -5.12 -1.27 -19.82
CA ARG A 315 -6.32 -0.79 -20.51
C ARG A 315 -7.40 -1.87 -20.64
N ALA A 316 -8.63 -1.45 -20.90
CA ALA A 316 -9.71 -2.38 -21.20
C ALA A 316 -9.41 -3.20 -22.46
N THR A 317 -9.83 -4.46 -22.45
CA THR A 317 -9.80 -5.38 -23.59
C THR A 317 -11.20 -5.89 -23.88
N GLU A 318 -11.35 -6.75 -24.90
CA GLU A 318 -12.66 -7.37 -25.20
C GLU A 318 -13.16 -8.27 -24.06
N THR A 319 -12.27 -8.78 -23.22
CA THR A 319 -12.59 -9.76 -22.17
C THR A 319 -12.29 -9.26 -20.76
N ALA A 320 -11.75 -8.05 -20.59
CA ALA A 320 -11.42 -7.49 -19.29
C ALA A 320 -11.64 -5.98 -19.25
N ARG A 321 -12.12 -5.47 -18.10
CA ARG A 321 -12.21 -4.03 -17.85
C ARG A 321 -10.83 -3.39 -17.75
N ALA A 322 -10.80 -2.06 -17.82
CA ALA A 322 -9.60 -1.31 -17.49
C ALA A 322 -9.30 -1.43 -16.00
N ALA A 323 -8.04 -1.73 -15.69
CA ALA A 323 -7.53 -1.84 -14.33
C ALA A 323 -6.70 -0.60 -13.94
N TYR A 324 -6.71 0.46 -14.74
CA TYR A 324 -5.95 1.68 -14.50
C TYR A 324 -6.82 2.92 -14.69
N ALA A 325 -6.68 3.89 -13.77
CA ALA A 325 -7.30 5.19 -13.86
C ALA A 325 -6.38 6.31 -13.39
N VAL A 326 -6.67 7.52 -13.84
CA VAL A 326 -6.12 8.75 -13.22
C VAL A 326 -7.15 9.29 -12.24
N LEU A 327 -6.77 9.48 -10.98
CA LEU A 327 -7.56 10.17 -9.99
C LEU A 327 -7.14 11.64 -9.91
N ALA A 328 -7.92 12.51 -10.55
CA ALA A 328 -7.67 13.94 -10.58
C ALA A 328 -8.27 14.62 -9.34
N VAL A 329 -7.41 14.96 -8.37
CA VAL A 329 -7.78 15.69 -7.17
C VAL A 329 -7.80 17.18 -7.46
N ARG A 330 -9.00 17.75 -7.55
CA ARG A 330 -9.21 19.20 -7.76
C ARG A 330 -9.34 19.89 -6.42
N ARG A 331 -8.74 21.08 -6.28
CA ARG A 331 -8.77 21.88 -5.04
C ARG A 331 -9.44 23.21 -5.28
N HIS A 332 -10.07 23.77 -4.23
CA HIS A 332 -10.40 25.19 -4.27
C HIS A 332 -9.11 26.01 -4.19
N PRO A 333 -9.00 27.11 -4.96
CA PRO A 333 -7.85 28.02 -4.88
C PRO A 333 -7.56 28.42 -3.43
N GLY A 334 -6.32 28.26 -2.99
CA GLY A 334 -5.88 28.65 -1.65
C GLY A 334 -6.21 27.67 -0.53
N THR A 335 -6.82 26.51 -0.82
CA THR A 335 -7.17 25.51 0.20
C THR A 335 -6.43 24.18 -0.02
N ALA A 336 -6.24 23.42 1.07
CA ALA A 336 -5.74 22.04 1.02
C ALA A 336 -6.84 20.99 0.79
N VAL A 337 -8.10 21.39 1.00
CA VAL A 337 -9.26 20.49 0.89
C VAL A 337 -9.62 20.28 -0.58
N PRO A 338 -9.86 19.03 -1.01
CA PRO A 338 -10.37 18.74 -2.34
C PRO A 338 -11.73 19.41 -2.55
N ALA A 339 -11.91 20.02 -3.71
CA ALA A 339 -13.21 20.43 -4.23
C ALA A 339 -13.92 19.27 -4.95
N ALA A 340 -13.15 18.36 -5.56
CA ALA A 340 -13.65 17.18 -6.24
C ALA A 340 -12.53 16.15 -6.44
N MET A 341 -12.92 14.90 -6.67
CA MET A 341 -12.03 13.80 -7.00
C MET A 341 -12.57 13.10 -8.24
N ASP A 342 -12.08 13.51 -9.42
CA ASP A 342 -12.57 13.04 -10.70
C ASP A 342 -11.78 11.79 -11.12
N LEU A 343 -12.48 10.67 -11.27
CA LEU A 343 -11.91 9.39 -11.66
C LEU A 343 -11.98 9.20 -13.19
N LEU A 344 -10.81 9.19 -13.83
CA LEU A 344 -10.63 9.06 -15.28
C LEU A 344 -10.22 7.62 -15.60
N ILE A 345 -11.20 6.74 -15.74
CA ILE A 345 -10.99 5.30 -16.01
C ILE A 345 -10.58 5.11 -17.46
N ASP A 346 -9.55 4.28 -17.69
CA ASP A 346 -8.95 4.04 -19.00
C ASP A 346 -8.54 5.34 -19.70
N PRO A 347 -7.51 6.04 -19.19
CA PRO A 347 -7.05 7.30 -19.80
C PRO A 347 -6.60 7.13 -21.25
N VAL A 348 -6.24 5.90 -21.67
CA VAL A 348 -5.89 5.59 -23.07
C VAL A 348 -7.14 5.65 -23.93
N GLN A 349 -8.22 4.96 -23.56
CA GLN A 349 -9.49 5.01 -24.27
C GLN A 349 -10.08 6.43 -24.27
N LEU A 350 -9.99 7.16 -23.15
CA LEU A 350 -10.47 8.54 -23.08
C LEU A 350 -9.73 9.50 -24.02
N CYS A 351 -8.43 9.25 -24.28
CA CYS A 351 -7.70 9.96 -25.32
C CYS A 351 -8.12 9.56 -26.73
N GLU A 352 -8.32 8.26 -26.98
CA GLU A 352 -8.80 7.76 -28.28
C GLU A 352 -10.20 8.31 -28.62
N ASP A 353 -11.06 8.48 -27.61
CA ASP A 353 -12.40 9.09 -27.70
C ASP A 353 -12.37 10.63 -27.86
N GLY A 354 -11.20 11.27 -27.73
CA GLY A 354 -11.07 12.73 -27.74
C GLY A 354 -11.66 13.43 -26.51
N LYS A 355 -11.91 12.70 -25.42
CA LYS A 355 -12.39 13.24 -24.13
C LYS A 355 -11.27 13.81 -23.28
N ILE A 356 -10.05 13.30 -23.46
CA ILE A 356 -8.84 13.86 -22.89
C ILE A 356 -7.90 14.25 -24.03
N ASP A 357 -7.56 15.53 -24.12
CA ASP A 357 -6.52 16.03 -25.00
C ASP A 357 -5.15 15.66 -24.43
N ARG A 358 -4.31 15.02 -25.24
CA ARG A 358 -2.94 14.67 -24.87
C ARG A 358 -1.98 15.42 -25.78
N ASP A 359 -1.25 16.34 -25.18
CA ASP A 359 -0.07 16.93 -25.78
C ASP A 359 1.11 15.94 -25.63
N VAL A 360 1.44 15.25 -26.72
CA VAL A 360 2.52 14.25 -26.77
C VAL A 360 3.90 14.87 -26.60
N ASP A 361 4.04 16.19 -26.80
CA ASP A 361 5.31 16.88 -26.69
C ASP A 361 5.57 17.28 -25.22
N THR A 362 4.55 17.83 -24.56
CA THR A 362 4.67 18.29 -23.17
C THR A 362 4.25 17.24 -22.13
N TYR A 363 3.75 16.08 -22.58
CA TYR A 363 3.12 15.07 -21.73
C TYR A 363 1.97 15.62 -20.89
N ARG A 364 1.38 16.73 -21.33
CA ARG A 364 0.28 17.38 -20.64
C ARG A 364 -1.03 16.81 -21.15
N MET A 365 -1.84 16.33 -20.21
CA MET A 365 -3.21 15.91 -20.47
C MET A 365 -4.17 17.00 -20.02
N ARG A 366 -5.24 17.23 -20.78
CA ARG A 366 -6.32 18.17 -20.46
C ARG A 366 -7.66 17.48 -20.63
N TYR A 367 -8.55 17.67 -19.67
CA TYR A 367 -9.92 17.15 -19.76
C TYR A 367 -10.91 18.24 -19.40
N THR A 368 -12.13 18.13 -19.92
CA THR A 368 -13.20 19.07 -19.58
C THR A 368 -13.64 18.81 -18.16
N VAL A 369 -13.34 19.77 -17.27
CA VAL A 369 -13.81 19.73 -15.89
C VAL A 369 -15.33 19.90 -15.89
N PRO A 370 -16.09 18.99 -15.27
CA PRO A 370 -17.53 19.17 -15.11
C PRO A 370 -17.79 20.45 -14.34
N THR A 371 -18.57 21.37 -14.91
CA THR A 371 -19.10 22.51 -14.17
C THR A 371 -20.10 21.96 -13.15
N THR A 372 -19.70 21.91 -11.89
CA THR A 372 -20.62 21.63 -10.78
C THR A 372 -21.73 22.68 -10.84
N SER A 373 -22.92 22.27 -11.29
CA SER A 373 -24.09 23.10 -11.12
C SER A 373 -24.34 23.11 -9.62
N LEU A 374 -24.11 24.25 -8.97
CA LEU A 374 -24.60 24.49 -7.61
C LEU A 374 -26.12 24.31 -7.66
N GLN A 375 -26.62 23.18 -7.17
CA GLN A 375 -28.02 23.00 -6.80
C GLN A 375 -28.17 23.25 -5.31
#